data_AF-A0A0W0Z8J7-F1
#
_entry.id   AF-A0A0W0Z8J7-F1
#
_cell.length_a   1.000
_cell.length_b   1.000
_cell.length_c   1.000
_cell.angle_alpha   90.00
_cell.angle_beta   90.00
_cell.angle_gamma   90.00
#
_symmetry.space_group_name_H-M   'P 1'
#
loop_
_entity.id
_entity.type
_entity.pdbx_description
1 polymer ?
#
loop_
_entity_poly.entity_id
_entity_poly.type
_entity_poly.pdbx_seq_one_letter_code
_entity_poly.pdbx_strand_id
1 'polypeptide(L)'
;MNRQKGMGLLELLIGLFLASIILTVLMQFYLNNKRQYTESQSALETWFDVQWVSGLLGDSIRKAGFTPCLGINQLSTKGLRGESLQAIRSQPQSLQISRMSELFAPIKAFQSSTELLVPDEGSFKERHLLLIADCEHAEVHQILSVEQMAGRTLITLDKPLQFTYDSPAYAGEWLEEQWFIKTNEQGIKALYYKLVHSEELSPLIHSLHTRIQSEQGKQLVEAVLGWDEDKEHHLTVMVRGS
;
A
#
# COMPACT_ATOMS: atom_id res chain seq x y z
N MET A 1 -58.90 58.30 6.61
CA MET A 1 -59.19 56.90 6.99
C MET A 1 -59.21 56.05 5.72
N ASN A 2 -58.10 55.38 5.40
CA ASN A 2 -58.04 54.51 4.22
C ASN A 2 -58.78 53.20 4.52
N ARG A 3 -59.83 52.91 3.73
CA ARG A 3 -60.56 51.64 3.77
C ARG A 3 -59.61 50.51 3.37
N GLN A 4 -59.27 49.63 4.31
CA GLN A 4 -58.68 48.33 3.96
C GLN A 4 -59.74 47.54 3.18
N LYS A 5 -59.49 47.30 1.89
CA LYS A 5 -60.26 46.32 1.11
C LYS A 5 -59.83 44.93 1.60
N GLY A 6 -60.76 44.18 2.17
CA GLY A 6 -60.53 42.77 2.53
C GLY A 6 -60.27 41.94 1.29
N MET A 7 -59.36 40.97 1.39
CA MET A 7 -59.10 39.99 0.34
C MET A 7 -60.37 39.21 0.01
N GLY A 8 -60.70 39.09 -1.27
CA GLY A 8 -61.80 38.25 -1.71
C GLY A 8 -61.45 36.77 -1.55
N LEU A 9 -62.44 35.92 -1.23
CA LEU A 9 -62.27 34.46 -1.18
C LEU A 9 -61.59 33.90 -2.45
N LEU A 10 -61.92 34.47 -3.61
CA LEU A 10 -61.38 34.09 -4.91
C LEU A 10 -59.88 34.42 -5.06
N GLU A 11 -59.42 35.56 -4.54
CA GLU A 11 -57.99 35.90 -4.52
C GLU A 11 -57.20 34.94 -3.62
N LEU A 12 -57.80 34.53 -2.50
CA LEU A 12 -57.20 33.59 -1.56
C LEU A 12 -57.06 32.19 -2.18
N LEU A 13 -58.10 31.72 -2.90
CA LEU A 13 -58.06 30.45 -3.63
C LEU A 13 -57.03 30.46 -4.78
N ILE A 14 -56.94 31.55 -5.53
CA ILE A 14 -55.91 31.70 -6.59
C ILE A 14 -54.51 31.72 -5.97
N GLY A 15 -54.33 32.45 -4.86
CA GLY A 15 -53.06 32.51 -4.14
C GLY A 15 -52.62 31.13 -3.62
N LEU A 16 -53.53 30.37 -3.02
CA LEU A 16 -53.26 29.01 -2.55
C LEU A 16 -52.93 28.05 -3.70
N PHE A 17 -53.64 28.14 -4.82
CA PHE A 17 -53.39 27.30 -5.99
C PHE A 17 -52.01 27.57 -6.58
N LEU A 18 -51.64 28.84 -6.77
CA LEU A 18 -50.31 29.24 -7.24
C LEU A 18 -49.22 28.82 -6.26
N ALA A 19 -49.43 29.03 -4.96
CA ALA A 19 -48.49 28.60 -3.93
C ALA A 19 -48.28 27.08 -3.94
N SER A 20 -49.35 26.30 -4.11
CA SER A 20 -49.28 24.84 -4.22
C SER A 20 -48.48 24.39 -5.45
N ILE A 21 -48.69 25.04 -6.60
CA ILE A 21 -47.91 24.74 -7.83
C ILE A 21 -46.43 25.04 -7.60
N ILE A 22 -46.12 26.21 -7.05
CA ILE A 22 -44.73 26.62 -6.78
C ILE A 22 -44.07 25.65 -5.80
N LEU A 23 -44.76 25.29 -4.72
CA LEU A 23 -44.25 24.37 -3.72
C LEU A 23 -43.98 22.97 -4.32
N THR A 24 -44.87 22.50 -5.20
CA THR A 24 -44.69 21.22 -5.90
C THR A 24 -43.47 21.25 -6.81
N VAL A 25 -43.28 22.34 -7.57
CA VAL A 25 -42.11 22.52 -8.45
C VAL A 25 -40.82 22.56 -7.63
N LEU A 26 -40.80 23.30 -6.52
CA LEU A 26 -39.63 23.38 -5.63
C LEU A 26 -39.32 22.04 -4.98
N MET A 27 -40.33 21.28 -4.55
CA MET A 27 -40.15 19.97 -3.95
C MET A 27 -39.57 18.97 -4.96
N GLN A 28 -40.08 18.97 -6.20
CA GLN A 28 -39.55 18.13 -7.27
C GLN A 28 -38.11 18.49 -7.61
N PHE A 29 -37.80 19.79 -7.69
CA PHE A 29 -36.45 20.27 -7.92
C PHE A 29 -35.49 19.86 -6.79
N TYR A 30 -35.90 20.01 -5.53
CA TYR A 30 -35.11 19.59 -4.37
C TYR A 30 -34.84 18.08 -4.40
N LEU A 31 -35.85 17.26 -4.64
CA LEU A 31 -35.70 15.80 -4.69
C LEU A 31 -34.76 15.37 -5.81
N ASN A 32 -34.87 15.98 -6.99
CA ASN A 32 -33.98 15.68 -8.11
C ASN A 32 -32.52 16.08 -7.81
N ASN A 33 -32.29 17.26 -7.26
CA ASN A 33 -30.94 17.69 -6.88
C ASN A 33 -30.37 16.82 -5.75
N LYS A 34 -31.18 16.45 -4.77
CA LYS A 34 -30.74 15.57 -3.68
C LYS A 34 -30.29 14.22 -4.23
N ARG A 35 -31.05 13.64 -5.16
CA ARG A 35 -30.68 12.37 -5.82
C ARG A 35 -29.37 12.50 -6.59
N GLN A 36 -29.24 13.53 -7.42
CA GLN A 36 -28.02 13.78 -8.19
C GLN A 36 -26.80 14.01 -7.28
N TYR A 37 -26.99 14.72 -6.17
CA TYR A 37 -25.95 14.93 -5.17
C TYR A 37 -25.50 13.59 -4.56
N THR A 38 -26.43 12.73 -4.13
CA THR A 38 -26.09 11.43 -3.54
C THR A 38 -25.40 10.50 -4.53
N GLU A 39 -25.83 10.50 -5.79
CA GLU A 39 -25.19 9.70 -6.86
C GLU A 39 -23.76 10.21 -7.12
N SER A 40 -23.56 11.53 -7.19
CA SER A 40 -22.24 12.13 -7.38
C SER A 40 -21.32 11.87 -6.20
N GLN A 41 -21.84 11.95 -4.97
CA GLN A 41 -21.07 11.70 -3.76
C GLN A 41 -20.58 10.24 -3.73
N SER A 42 -21.46 9.27 -3.97
CA SER A 42 -21.08 7.85 -4.00
C SER A 42 -20.04 7.56 -5.07
N ALA A 43 -20.18 8.15 -6.27
CA ALA A 43 -19.21 7.99 -7.34
C ALA A 43 -17.82 8.57 -6.96
N LEU A 44 -17.80 9.72 -6.28
CA LEU A 44 -16.55 10.33 -5.78
C LEU A 44 -15.90 9.48 -4.70
N GLU A 45 -16.67 8.94 -3.74
CA GLU A 45 -16.16 8.06 -2.68
C GLU A 45 -15.46 6.84 -3.27
N THR A 46 -16.09 6.16 -4.23
CA THR A 46 -15.46 5.03 -4.95
C THR A 46 -14.21 5.45 -5.71
N TRP A 47 -14.23 6.59 -6.40
CA TRP A 47 -13.08 7.06 -7.15
C TRP A 47 -11.89 7.37 -6.24
N PHE A 48 -12.13 8.05 -5.11
CA PHE A 48 -11.07 8.35 -4.14
C PHE A 48 -10.47 7.10 -3.52
N ASP A 49 -11.30 6.11 -3.19
CA ASP A 49 -10.85 4.84 -2.63
C ASP A 49 -9.89 4.10 -3.59
N VAL A 50 -10.29 3.95 -4.85
CA VAL A 50 -9.46 3.33 -5.89
C VAL A 50 -8.16 4.12 -6.12
N GLN A 51 -8.24 5.45 -6.21
CA GLN A 51 -7.04 6.29 -6.39
C GLN A 51 -6.08 6.18 -5.22
N TRP A 52 -6.59 6.13 -3.99
CA TRP A 52 -5.77 6.00 -2.79
C TRP A 52 -5.07 4.65 -2.74
N VAL A 53 -5.80 3.55 -2.99
CA VAL A 53 -5.22 2.20 -3.10
C VAL A 53 -4.17 2.14 -4.19
N SER A 54 -4.45 2.67 -5.39
CA SER A 54 -3.49 2.72 -6.49
C SER A 54 -2.22 3.49 -6.13
N GLY A 55 -2.37 4.60 -5.40
CA GLY A 55 -1.23 5.39 -4.92
C GLY A 55 -0.34 4.60 -3.97
N LEU A 56 -0.94 3.90 -3.00
CA LEU A 56 -0.22 3.07 -2.03
C LEU A 56 0.44 1.85 -2.67
N LEU A 57 -0.32 1.11 -3.48
CA LEU A 57 0.19 -0.05 -4.21
C LEU A 57 1.33 0.38 -5.14
N GLY A 58 1.17 1.50 -5.84
CA GLY A 58 2.21 2.06 -6.68
C GLY A 58 3.46 2.45 -5.90
N ASP A 59 3.33 2.95 -4.66
CA ASP A 59 4.50 3.24 -3.82
C ASP A 59 5.22 1.98 -3.36
N SER A 60 4.47 0.97 -2.93
CA SER A 60 5.02 -0.35 -2.56
C SER A 60 5.75 -0.97 -3.75
N ILE A 61 5.16 -0.97 -4.96
CA ILE A 61 5.82 -1.47 -6.18
C ILE A 61 7.09 -0.69 -6.51
N ARG A 62 7.07 0.65 -6.43
CA ARG A 62 8.27 1.46 -6.69
C ARG A 62 9.43 1.09 -5.77
N LYS A 63 9.14 0.72 -4.52
CA LYS A 63 10.13 0.36 -3.50
C LYS A 63 10.46 -1.13 -3.48
N ALA A 64 9.87 -1.92 -4.37
CA ALA A 64 10.10 -3.35 -4.42
C ALA A 64 11.58 -3.66 -4.62
N GLY A 65 12.10 -4.58 -3.82
CA GLY A 65 13.50 -5.00 -3.89
C GLY A 65 14.50 -3.93 -3.48
N PHE A 66 14.07 -2.85 -2.83
CA PHE A 66 14.98 -1.80 -2.38
C PHE A 66 16.08 -2.36 -1.48
N THR A 67 17.33 -2.04 -1.84
CA THR A 67 18.49 -2.03 -0.96
C THR A 67 19.30 -0.75 -1.25
N PRO A 68 20.21 -0.30 -0.35
CA PRO A 68 20.90 0.98 -0.51
C PRO A 68 21.82 1.10 -1.74
N CYS A 69 22.36 -0.01 -2.24
CA CYS A 69 23.23 -0.02 -3.43
C CYS A 69 22.44 -0.29 -4.72
N LEU A 70 21.92 -1.51 -4.88
CA LEU A 70 21.24 -2.02 -6.08
C LEU A 70 19.94 -2.73 -5.68
N GLY A 71 19.01 -2.89 -6.62
CA GLY A 71 17.80 -3.69 -6.36
C GLY A 71 18.16 -5.15 -6.11
N ILE A 72 17.41 -5.81 -5.21
CA ILE A 72 17.68 -7.20 -4.79
C ILE A 72 17.76 -8.20 -5.95
N ASN A 73 17.05 -7.93 -7.06
CA ASN A 73 17.06 -8.78 -8.25
C ASN A 73 18.39 -8.73 -9.03
N GLN A 74 19.25 -7.75 -8.76
CA GLN A 74 20.58 -7.61 -9.36
C GLN A 74 21.68 -8.19 -8.47
N LEU A 75 21.34 -8.59 -7.24
CA LEU A 75 22.30 -9.09 -6.25
C LEU A 75 22.34 -10.62 -6.24
N SER A 76 23.44 -11.18 -5.77
CA SER A 76 23.52 -12.58 -5.36
C SER A 76 22.80 -12.74 -4.03
N THR A 77 21.67 -13.46 -4.03
CA THR A 77 20.75 -13.48 -2.88
C THR A 77 20.64 -14.82 -2.19
N LYS A 78 20.49 -14.80 -0.87
CA LYS A 78 20.08 -15.97 -0.08
C LYS A 78 19.06 -15.61 1.00
N GLY A 79 17.95 -16.33 0.98
CA GLY A 79 16.92 -16.28 2.01
C GLY A 79 17.23 -17.16 3.21
N LEU A 80 16.31 -17.15 4.16
CA LEU A 80 16.45 -17.82 5.46
C LEU A 80 16.59 -19.36 5.33
N ARG A 81 16.02 -19.94 4.26
CA ARG A 81 16.06 -21.37 3.93
C ARG A 81 16.97 -21.67 2.73
N GLY A 82 17.77 -20.69 2.28
CA GLY A 82 18.70 -20.82 1.15
C GLY A 82 18.06 -20.60 -0.23
N GLU A 83 16.82 -20.14 -0.29
CA GLU A 83 16.13 -19.71 -1.50
C GLU A 83 16.67 -18.39 -2.05
N SER A 84 16.51 -18.14 -3.35
CA SER A 84 16.80 -16.82 -3.91
C SER A 84 15.70 -15.83 -3.56
N LEU A 85 16.10 -14.61 -3.17
CA LEU A 85 15.19 -13.54 -2.81
C LEU A 85 14.62 -12.89 -4.08
N GLN A 86 13.34 -12.53 -4.03
CA GLN A 86 12.65 -11.88 -5.14
C GLN A 86 12.00 -10.59 -4.66
N ALA A 87 12.23 -9.50 -5.39
CA ALA A 87 11.59 -8.21 -5.10
C ALA A 87 10.06 -8.31 -5.16
N ILE A 88 9.54 -9.05 -6.14
CA ILE A 88 8.12 -9.14 -6.44
C ILE A 88 7.77 -10.57 -6.80
N ARG A 89 6.70 -11.09 -6.19
CA ARG A 89 6.09 -12.37 -6.53
C ARG A 89 4.60 -12.16 -6.80
N SER A 90 4.20 -12.41 -8.04
CA SER A 90 2.81 -12.34 -8.48
C SER A 90 2.16 -13.73 -8.35
N GLN A 91 0.97 -13.78 -7.75
CA GLN A 91 0.11 -14.95 -7.64
C GLN A 91 -1.33 -14.55 -8.04
N PRO A 92 -2.22 -15.51 -8.36
CA PRO A 92 -3.62 -15.19 -8.63
C PRO A 92 -4.23 -14.43 -7.45
N GLN A 93 -4.73 -13.22 -7.70
CA GLN A 93 -5.33 -12.35 -6.68
C GLN A 93 -4.41 -11.96 -5.51
N SER A 94 -3.10 -12.10 -5.66
CA SER A 94 -2.13 -11.73 -4.62
C SER A 94 -0.82 -11.23 -5.22
N LEU A 95 -0.28 -10.16 -4.64
CA LEU A 95 1.01 -9.60 -4.96
C LEU A 95 1.85 -9.53 -3.68
N GLN A 96 2.98 -10.21 -3.66
CA GLN A 96 3.96 -10.07 -2.59
C GLN A 96 5.11 -9.18 -3.07
N ILE A 97 5.47 -8.21 -2.25
CA ILE A 97 6.57 -7.27 -2.48
C ILE A 97 7.53 -7.39 -1.30
N SER A 98 8.81 -7.53 -1.58
CA SER A 98 9.82 -7.73 -0.55
C SER A 98 10.95 -6.72 -0.72
N ARG A 99 11.41 -6.11 0.38
CA ARG A 99 12.40 -5.03 0.38
C ARG A 99 13.10 -4.86 1.72
N MET A 100 14.25 -4.17 1.71
CA MET A 100 14.83 -3.62 2.93
C MET A 100 13.95 -2.46 3.45
N SER A 101 13.91 -2.30 4.77
CA SER A 101 13.41 -1.06 5.38
C SER A 101 14.24 0.15 4.94
N GLU A 102 13.57 1.30 4.78
CA GLU A 102 14.24 2.59 4.55
C GLU A 102 14.98 3.07 5.81
N LEU A 103 14.64 2.51 6.98
CA LEU A 103 15.37 2.69 8.23
C LEU A 103 16.42 1.58 8.33
N PHE A 104 17.58 1.81 7.71
CA PHE A 104 18.72 0.90 7.71
C PHE A 104 19.96 1.57 8.29
N ALA A 105 20.93 0.76 8.72
CA ALA A 105 22.18 1.24 9.29
C ALA A 105 23.39 0.68 8.52
N PRO A 106 24.46 1.47 8.32
CA PRO A 106 25.70 0.95 7.75
C PRO A 106 26.40 0.03 8.76
N ILE A 107 26.86 -1.11 8.30
CA ILE A 107 27.64 -2.05 9.11
C ILE A 107 29.05 -1.49 9.29
N LYS A 108 29.49 -1.34 10.54
CA LYS A 108 30.83 -0.82 10.86
C LYS A 108 31.88 -1.91 10.87
N ALA A 109 31.52 -3.08 11.36
CA ALA A 109 32.41 -4.24 11.40
C ALA A 109 31.60 -5.53 11.54
N PHE A 110 32.10 -6.60 10.92
CA PHE A 110 31.72 -7.97 11.23
C PHE A 110 32.70 -8.49 12.30
N GLN A 111 32.22 -8.76 13.51
CA GLN A 111 33.06 -9.27 14.60
C GLN A 111 33.31 -10.78 14.45
N SER A 112 32.33 -11.50 13.93
CA SER A 112 32.38 -12.91 13.60
C SER A 112 31.43 -13.21 12.44
N SER A 113 31.31 -14.48 12.03
CA SER A 113 30.31 -14.87 11.02
C SER A 113 28.86 -14.72 11.50
N THR A 114 28.62 -14.51 12.79
CA THR A 114 27.27 -14.35 13.37
C THR A 114 27.06 -13.00 14.03
N GLU A 115 28.08 -12.15 14.13
CA GLU A 115 28.01 -10.91 14.90
C GLU A 115 28.41 -9.71 14.05
N LEU A 116 27.55 -8.71 14.06
CA LEU A 116 27.75 -7.47 13.31
C LEU A 116 27.53 -6.26 14.21
N LEU A 117 28.35 -5.24 13.98
CA LEU A 117 28.34 -4.00 14.75
C LEU A 117 27.79 -2.88 13.89
N VAL A 118 26.70 -2.26 14.34
CA VAL A 118 26.04 -1.14 13.67
C VAL A 118 25.97 0.07 14.61
N PRO A 119 25.79 1.30 14.09
CA PRO A 119 25.44 2.46 14.90
C PRO A 119 24.12 2.25 15.63
N ASP A 120 23.95 2.89 16.79
CA ASP A 120 22.73 2.86 17.61
C ASP A 120 21.54 3.64 17.01
N GLU A 121 21.56 3.87 15.70
CA GLU A 121 20.53 4.60 14.96
C GLU A 121 19.49 3.64 14.34
N GLY A 122 19.77 2.33 14.34
CA GLY A 122 18.87 1.33 13.78
C GLY A 122 17.91 0.74 14.82
N SER A 123 16.61 0.74 14.50
CA SER A 123 15.58 0.08 15.31
C SER A 123 15.55 -1.44 15.04
N PHE A 124 16.55 -2.17 15.52
CA PHE A 124 16.61 -3.63 15.41
C PHE A 124 15.91 -4.30 16.59
N LYS A 125 15.19 -5.39 16.32
CA LYS A 125 14.43 -6.15 17.32
C LYS A 125 14.78 -7.62 17.26
N GLU A 126 14.84 -8.26 18.42
CA GLU A 126 15.05 -9.71 18.50
C GLU A 126 13.96 -10.47 17.75
N ARG A 127 14.34 -11.61 17.16
CA ARG A 127 13.49 -12.53 16.37
C ARG A 127 12.94 -11.96 15.06
N HIS A 128 13.14 -10.68 14.77
CA HIS A 128 12.79 -10.10 13.48
C HIS A 128 13.77 -10.53 12.39
N LEU A 129 13.33 -10.42 11.15
CA LEU A 129 14.14 -10.71 9.97
C LEU A 129 14.98 -9.50 9.61
N LEU A 130 16.25 -9.74 9.36
CA LEU A 130 17.24 -8.75 8.99
C LEU A 130 17.73 -9.06 7.58
N LEU A 131 17.69 -8.07 6.69
CA LEU A 131 18.41 -8.11 5.42
C LEU A 131 19.79 -7.46 5.62
N ILE A 132 20.83 -8.15 5.20
CA ILE A 132 22.19 -7.63 5.10
C ILE A 132 22.56 -7.58 3.63
N ALA A 133 22.92 -6.40 3.11
CA ALA A 133 23.23 -6.22 1.71
C ALA A 133 24.43 -5.27 1.50
N ASP A 134 25.27 -5.59 0.53
CA ASP A 134 26.22 -4.66 -0.09
C ASP A 134 25.79 -4.42 -1.55
N CYS A 135 26.73 -4.04 -2.42
CA CYS A 135 26.45 -3.80 -3.83
C CYS A 135 26.49 -5.08 -4.70
N GLU A 136 26.80 -6.25 -4.16
CA GLU A 136 26.92 -7.53 -4.89
C GLU A 136 26.08 -8.66 -4.28
N HIS A 137 25.87 -8.65 -2.97
CA HIS A 137 25.32 -9.73 -2.16
C HIS A 137 24.17 -9.22 -1.28
N ALA A 138 23.19 -10.09 -1.04
CA ALA A 138 22.17 -9.87 -0.01
C ALA A 138 21.74 -11.17 0.68
N GLU A 139 21.62 -11.14 2.00
CA GLU A 139 21.17 -12.29 2.80
C GLU A 139 20.11 -11.88 3.81
N VAL A 140 19.09 -12.75 3.98
CA VAL A 140 18.11 -12.62 5.06
C VAL A 140 18.47 -13.55 6.21
N HIS A 141 18.59 -12.96 7.39
CA HIS A 141 18.89 -13.63 8.65
C HIS A 141 17.81 -13.37 9.69
N GLN A 142 17.73 -14.23 10.70
CA GLN A 142 16.94 -13.95 11.89
C GLN A 142 17.85 -13.43 13.00
N ILE A 143 17.42 -12.35 13.65
CA ILE A 143 18.15 -11.77 14.79
C ILE A 143 17.93 -12.66 16.01
N LEU A 144 19.03 -13.16 16.58
CA LEU A 144 19.02 -13.93 17.83
C LEU A 144 18.95 -12.99 19.05
N SER A 145 19.83 -11.99 19.09
CA SER A 145 19.91 -11.02 20.18
C SER A 145 20.38 -9.66 19.69
N VAL A 146 20.01 -8.61 20.43
CA VAL A 146 20.43 -7.22 20.19
C VAL A 146 20.98 -6.65 21.48
N GLU A 147 22.28 -6.37 21.53
CA GLU A 147 22.94 -5.80 22.69
C GLU A 147 23.35 -4.36 22.42
N GLN A 148 22.89 -3.45 23.28
CA GLN A 148 23.25 -2.05 23.18
C GLN A 148 24.54 -1.75 23.94
N MET A 149 25.50 -1.18 23.23
CA MET A 149 26.79 -0.71 23.74
C MET A 149 26.87 0.82 23.61
N ALA A 150 27.91 1.44 24.17
CA ALA A 150 28.08 2.90 24.13
C ALA A 150 28.13 3.44 22.67
N GLY A 151 26.98 3.88 22.15
CA GLY A 151 26.80 4.43 20.80
C GLY A 151 26.83 3.40 19.65
N ARG A 152 26.72 2.10 19.96
CA ARG A 152 26.74 1.02 18.96
C ARG A 152 25.81 -0.11 19.40
N THR A 153 25.29 -0.83 18.43
CA THR A 153 24.48 -2.01 18.66
C THR A 153 25.23 -3.23 18.11
N LEU A 154 25.38 -4.24 18.95
CA LEU A 154 25.85 -5.56 18.54
C LEU A 154 24.64 -6.42 18.22
N ILE A 155 24.57 -6.93 16.99
CA ILE A 155 23.50 -7.82 16.54
C ILE A 155 24.10 -9.19 16.35
N THR A 156 23.50 -10.19 16.99
CA THR A 156 23.86 -11.60 16.83
C THR A 156 22.80 -12.28 15.97
N LEU A 157 23.26 -13.01 14.96
CA LEU A 157 22.44 -13.77 14.01
C LEU A 157 22.27 -15.21 14.49
N ASP A 158 21.11 -15.81 14.18
CA ASP A 158 20.84 -17.23 14.46
C ASP A 158 21.72 -18.18 13.62
N LYS A 159 22.16 -17.72 12.44
CA LYS A 159 22.98 -18.49 11.50
C LYS A 159 24.18 -17.66 11.01
N PRO A 160 25.28 -18.32 10.64
CA PRO A 160 26.44 -17.61 10.09
C PRO A 160 26.13 -17.03 8.70
N LEU A 161 26.73 -15.88 8.41
CA LEU A 161 26.78 -15.27 7.09
C LEU A 161 27.36 -16.26 6.07
N GLN A 162 26.77 -16.32 4.88
CA GLN A 162 27.22 -17.24 3.82
C GLN A 162 28.06 -16.54 2.75
N PHE A 163 27.98 -15.20 2.67
CA PHE A 163 28.80 -14.35 1.83
C PHE A 163 29.81 -13.57 2.67
N THR A 164 30.86 -13.12 1.99
CA THR A 164 31.78 -12.12 2.51
C THR A 164 31.34 -10.79 1.91
N TYR A 165 31.14 -9.78 2.77
CA TYR A 165 30.62 -8.49 2.34
C TYR A 165 31.74 -7.48 2.14
N ASP A 166 31.63 -6.70 1.07
CA ASP A 166 32.49 -5.56 0.83
C ASP A 166 31.92 -4.28 1.47
N SER A 167 32.81 -3.37 1.87
CA SER A 167 32.39 -2.08 2.41
C SER A 167 32.03 -1.12 1.25
N PRO A 168 30.86 -0.45 1.29
CA PRO A 168 29.91 -0.39 2.40
C PRO A 168 28.85 -1.51 2.35
N ALA A 169 28.61 -2.14 3.50
CA ALA A 169 27.50 -3.05 3.73
C ALA A 169 26.46 -2.41 4.66
N TYR A 170 25.20 -2.79 4.50
CA TYR A 170 24.07 -2.22 5.23
C TYR A 170 23.20 -3.32 5.83
N ALA A 171 22.65 -3.03 7.00
CA ALA A 171 21.72 -3.88 7.72
C ALA A 171 20.39 -3.15 7.90
N GLY A 172 19.28 -3.79 7.54
CA GLY A 172 17.95 -3.23 7.70
C GLY A 172 16.91 -4.33 7.86
N GLU A 173 15.76 -4.02 8.44
CA GLU A 173 14.67 -5.01 8.57
C GLU A 173 14.24 -5.51 7.18
N TRP A 174 14.02 -6.83 7.06
CA TRP A 174 13.45 -7.44 5.87
C TRP A 174 11.92 -7.35 5.93
N LEU A 175 11.33 -6.59 5.01
CA LEU A 175 9.89 -6.35 4.95
C LEU A 175 9.28 -7.16 3.82
N GLU A 176 8.23 -7.91 4.14
CA GLU A 176 7.41 -8.65 3.17
C GLU A 176 5.98 -8.12 3.22
N GLU A 177 5.64 -7.32 2.21
CA GLU A 177 4.32 -6.76 1.99
C GLU A 177 3.50 -7.72 1.14
N GLN A 178 2.25 -7.97 1.53
CA GLN A 178 1.32 -8.80 0.77
C GLN A 178 0.02 -8.04 0.52
N TRP A 179 -0.33 -7.90 -0.75
CA TRP A 179 -1.60 -7.36 -1.24
C TRP A 179 -2.42 -8.53 -1.76
N PHE A 180 -3.65 -8.73 -1.28
CA PHE A 180 -4.43 -9.89 -1.70
C PHE A 180 -5.93 -9.69 -1.57
N ILE A 181 -6.70 -10.43 -2.36
CA ILE A 181 -8.16 -10.45 -2.25
C ILE A 181 -8.57 -11.55 -1.27
N LYS A 182 -9.45 -11.19 -0.33
CA LYS A 182 -10.06 -12.13 0.62
C LYS A 182 -11.50 -11.75 0.86
N THR A 183 -12.33 -12.74 1.17
CA THR A 183 -13.71 -12.50 1.62
C THR A 183 -13.70 -11.94 3.05
N ASN A 184 -14.35 -10.80 3.25
CA ASN A 184 -14.52 -10.16 4.55
C ASN A 184 -15.63 -10.81 5.38
N GLU A 185 -15.84 -10.32 6.60
CA GLU A 185 -16.86 -10.85 7.53
C GLU A 185 -18.30 -10.76 6.98
N GLN A 186 -18.53 -9.88 6.00
CA GLN A 186 -19.82 -9.68 5.34
C GLN A 186 -20.02 -10.62 4.13
N GLY A 187 -19.05 -11.47 3.81
CA GLY A 187 -19.12 -12.36 2.65
C GLY A 187 -18.72 -11.70 1.33
N ILE A 188 -18.17 -10.49 1.36
CA ILE A 188 -17.80 -9.70 0.18
C ILE A 188 -16.29 -9.85 -0.07
N LYS A 189 -15.88 -10.04 -1.33
CA LYS A 189 -14.45 -10.01 -1.69
C LYS A 189 -13.92 -8.59 -1.52
N ALA A 190 -12.86 -8.42 -0.76
CA ALA A 190 -12.25 -7.12 -0.49
C ALA A 190 -10.73 -7.21 -0.66
N LEU A 191 -10.09 -6.06 -0.87
CA LEU A 191 -8.65 -5.94 -0.92
C LEU A 191 -8.09 -5.81 0.49
N TYR A 192 -7.11 -6.67 0.79
CA TYR A 192 -6.37 -6.68 2.03
C TYR A 192 -4.90 -6.34 1.76
N TYR A 193 -4.30 -5.69 2.75
CA TYR A 193 -2.86 -5.48 2.85
C TYR A 193 -2.34 -6.12 4.13
N LYS A 194 -1.15 -6.68 4.05
CA LYS A 194 -0.45 -7.26 5.19
C LYS A 194 1.02 -6.90 5.13
N LEU A 195 1.50 -6.30 6.20
CA LEU A 195 2.94 -6.20 6.51
C LEU A 195 3.24 -7.02 7.76
N VAL A 196 2.64 -6.64 8.89
CA VAL A 196 2.70 -7.42 10.15
C VAL A 196 1.37 -8.11 10.39
N HIS A 197 0.28 -7.33 10.35
CA HIS A 197 -1.09 -7.80 10.48
C HIS A 197 -1.85 -7.58 9.17
N SER A 198 -2.89 -8.38 8.98
CA SER A 198 -3.77 -8.28 7.83
C SER A 198 -4.84 -7.23 8.11
N GLU A 199 -4.96 -6.25 7.23
CA GLU A 199 -5.93 -5.16 7.31
C GLU A 199 -6.74 -5.09 6.01
N GLU A 200 -8.05 -4.86 6.14
CA GLU A 200 -8.91 -4.58 4.99
C GLU A 200 -8.67 -3.13 4.55
N LEU A 201 -8.26 -2.95 3.30
CA LEU A 201 -8.04 -1.61 2.74
C LEU A 201 -9.28 -1.07 2.04
N SER A 202 -9.94 -1.91 1.25
CA SER A 202 -11.09 -1.50 0.47
C SER A 202 -12.07 -2.67 0.28
N PRO A 203 -13.34 -2.50 0.65
CA PRO A 203 -14.40 -3.45 0.31
C PRO A 203 -14.86 -3.34 -1.15
N LEU A 204 -14.44 -2.30 -1.88
CA LEU A 204 -14.88 -2.03 -3.25
C LEU A 204 -14.04 -2.80 -4.28
N ILE A 205 -12.79 -3.10 -3.97
CA ILE A 205 -11.90 -3.82 -4.89
C ILE A 205 -12.05 -5.33 -4.69
N HIS A 206 -12.55 -6.00 -5.72
CA HIS A 206 -12.90 -7.42 -5.67
C HIS A 206 -11.92 -8.31 -6.44
N SER A 207 -11.05 -7.72 -7.26
CA SER A 207 -10.01 -8.44 -8.00
C SER A 207 -8.71 -7.64 -8.06
N LEU A 208 -7.61 -8.39 -8.05
CA LEU A 208 -6.25 -7.89 -8.23
C LEU A 208 -5.55 -8.82 -9.22
N HIS A 209 -5.14 -8.31 -10.36
CA HIS A 209 -4.35 -9.06 -11.33
C HIS A 209 -3.05 -8.33 -11.60
N THR A 210 -1.93 -9.04 -11.51
CA THR A 210 -0.61 -8.43 -11.65
C THR A 210 0.22 -9.15 -12.69
N ARG A 211 0.73 -8.39 -13.64
CA ARG A 211 1.66 -8.86 -14.66
C ARG A 211 2.99 -8.15 -14.50
N ILE A 212 4.06 -8.93 -14.51
CA ILE A 212 5.43 -8.42 -14.40
C ILE A 212 6.06 -8.54 -15.79
N GLN A 213 6.62 -7.45 -16.28
CA GLN A 213 7.33 -7.37 -17.55
C GLN A 213 8.71 -6.78 -17.31
N SER A 214 9.69 -7.15 -18.13
CA SER A 214 11.02 -6.55 -18.10
C SER A 214 11.27 -5.89 -19.45
N GLU A 215 11.46 -4.58 -19.45
CA GLU A 215 11.75 -3.79 -20.65
C GLU A 215 13.04 -3.01 -20.44
N GLN A 216 14.01 -3.20 -21.34
CA GLN A 216 15.31 -2.51 -21.32
C GLN A 216 16.07 -2.63 -19.98
N GLY A 217 15.96 -3.80 -19.33
CA GLY A 217 16.58 -4.06 -18.03
C GLY A 217 15.78 -3.52 -16.84
N LYS A 218 14.67 -2.79 -17.07
CA LYS A 218 13.81 -2.28 -16.00
C LYS A 218 12.60 -3.17 -15.81
N GLN A 219 12.20 -3.39 -14.56
CA GLN A 219 11.03 -4.15 -14.21
C GLN A 219 9.80 -3.24 -14.16
N LEU A 220 8.81 -3.57 -14.97
CA LEU A 220 7.49 -2.94 -15.02
C LEU A 220 6.46 -3.88 -14.41
N VAL A 221 5.63 -3.35 -13.54
CA VAL A 221 4.49 -4.07 -12.97
C VAL A 221 3.22 -3.39 -13.45
N GLU A 222 2.39 -4.16 -14.11
CA GLU A 222 1.04 -3.80 -14.48
C GLU A 222 0.10 -4.45 -13.47
N ALA A 223 -0.62 -3.64 -12.70
CA ALA A 223 -1.64 -4.07 -11.77
C ALA A 223 -3.01 -3.63 -12.27
N VAL A 224 -3.96 -4.56 -12.29
CA VAL A 224 -5.35 -4.33 -12.66
C VAL A 224 -6.20 -4.55 -11.42
N LEU A 225 -6.84 -3.47 -10.96
CA LEU A 225 -7.76 -3.46 -9.84
C LEU A 225 -9.18 -3.46 -10.40
N GLY A 226 -9.98 -4.48 -10.10
CA GLY A 226 -11.39 -4.50 -10.46
C GLY A 226 -12.28 -4.09 -9.29
N TRP A 227 -13.17 -3.13 -9.51
CA TRP A 227 -14.29 -2.81 -8.61
C TRP A 227 -15.56 -2.81 -9.47
N ASP A 228 -16.58 -3.58 -9.10
CA ASP A 228 -17.78 -3.82 -9.96
C ASP A 228 -17.53 -4.73 -11.18
N GLU A 229 -18.60 -5.28 -11.80
CA GLU A 229 -18.48 -6.38 -12.79
C GLU A 229 -17.68 -6.02 -14.07
N ASP A 230 -17.60 -4.74 -14.45
CA ASP A 230 -16.99 -4.28 -15.70
C ASP A 230 -16.01 -3.09 -15.55
N LYS A 231 -15.68 -2.66 -14.33
CA LYS A 231 -14.77 -1.50 -14.14
C LYS A 231 -13.42 -1.96 -13.61
N GLU A 232 -12.40 -1.59 -14.36
CA GLU A 232 -11.01 -1.87 -14.04
C GLU A 232 -10.20 -0.57 -13.99
N HIS A 233 -9.18 -0.56 -13.14
CA HIS A 233 -8.16 0.47 -13.10
C HIS A 233 -6.82 -0.18 -13.34
N HIS A 234 -6.17 0.30 -14.39
CA HIS A 234 -4.85 -0.14 -14.79
C HIS A 234 -3.81 0.79 -14.17
N LEU A 235 -2.88 0.19 -13.44
CA LEU A 235 -1.76 0.86 -12.83
C LEU A 235 -0.48 0.25 -13.40
N THR A 236 0.29 1.04 -14.14
CA THR A 236 1.60 0.63 -14.65
C THR A 236 2.69 1.37 -13.90
N VAL A 237 3.54 0.63 -13.19
CA VAL A 237 4.57 1.19 -12.31
C VAL A 237 5.91 0.55 -12.59
N MET A 238 6.94 1.39 -12.71
CA MET A 238 8.33 0.98 -12.82
C MET A 238 8.93 0.78 -11.43
N VAL A 239 9.62 -0.34 -11.23
CA VAL A 239 10.36 -0.63 -9.99
C VAL A 239 11.62 0.25 -9.95
N ARG A 240 11.92 0.87 -8.81
CA ARG A 240 13.13 1.68 -8.64
C ARG A 240 14.31 0.75 -8.35
N GLY A 241 15.36 0.83 -9.16
CA GLY A 241 16.59 0.06 -8.95
C GLY A 241 16.59 -1.35 -9.56
N SER A 242 15.63 -1.66 -10.43
CA SER A 242 15.67 -2.81 -11.34
C SER A 242 16.54 -2.55 -12.56
#